data_AF-A0A926H3E3-F1
#
_entry.id   AF-A0A926H3E3-F1
#
_cell.length_a   1.000
_cell.length_b   1.000
_cell.length_c   1.000
_cell.angle_alpha   90.00
_cell.angle_beta   90.00
_cell.angle_gamma   90.00
#
_symmetry.space_group_name_H-M   'P 1'
#
loop_
_entity.id
_entity.type
_entity.pdbx_description
1 polymer ?
#
loop_
_entity_poly.entity_id
_entity_poly.type
_entity_poly.pdbx_seq_one_letter_code
_entity_poly.pdbx_strand_id
1 'polypeptide(L)'
;MEIVEKKIKLTGIDLLAFLGFNDANLNVLESRFDATIAVRGDAVVVRGEPAEAGIIEKVINEMTYMVQRNGSLMPNDVSMIIDLVTGGRAEQQLQGQNLDEIILVGKEAVVKARNERQKEYYRKVRENDIVFS
;
A
#
# COMPACT_ATOMS: atom_id res chain seq x y z
N MET A 1 15.02 8.78 -19.62
CA MET A 1 14.63 7.94 -18.47
C MET A 1 14.96 6.51 -18.81
N GLU A 2 15.66 5.80 -17.91
CA GLU A 2 15.98 4.39 -18.09
C GLU A 2 14.72 3.58 -17.77
N ILE A 3 14.26 2.75 -18.71
CA ILE A 3 13.11 1.86 -18.51
C ILE A 3 13.66 0.47 -18.23
N VAL A 4 13.17 -0.16 -17.17
CA VAL A 4 13.56 -1.52 -16.79
C VAL A 4 12.42 -2.49 -17.04
N GLU A 5 12.77 -3.73 -17.35
CA GLU A 5 11.84 -4.85 -17.41
C GLU A 5 12.09 -5.79 -16.23
N LYS A 6 11.04 -6.06 -15.44
CA LYS A 6 11.06 -7.07 -14.38
C LYS A 6 10.08 -8.19 -14.71
N LYS A 7 10.51 -9.42 -14.47
CA LYS A 7 9.68 -10.62 -14.62
C LYS A 7 9.50 -11.28 -13.27
N ILE A 8 8.25 -11.39 -12.83
CA ILE A 8 7.86 -11.91 -11.52
C ILE A 8 7.08 -13.20 -11.74
N LYS A 9 7.48 -14.30 -11.10
CA LYS A 9 6.83 -15.60 -11.26
C LYS A 9 5.71 -15.79 -10.25
N LEU A 10 4.55 -16.21 -10.74
CA LEU A 10 3.35 -16.55 -9.98
C LEU A 10 3.31 -18.08 -9.78
N THR A 11 4.15 -18.58 -8.86
CA THR A 11 4.29 -20.04 -8.67
C THR A 11 3.19 -20.58 -7.75
N GLY A 12 2.42 -21.55 -8.25
CA GLY A 12 1.47 -22.31 -7.42
C GLY A 12 0.24 -21.54 -6.95
N ILE A 13 -0.17 -20.50 -7.68
CA ILE A 13 -1.37 -19.72 -7.38
C ILE A 13 -2.46 -19.94 -8.43
N ASP A 14 -3.72 -19.77 -8.01
CA ASP A 14 -4.82 -19.66 -8.95
C ASP A 14 -4.80 -18.29 -9.65
N LEU A 15 -4.49 -18.30 -10.94
CA LEU A 15 -4.44 -17.12 -11.80
C LEU A 15 -5.80 -16.40 -11.89
N LEU A 16 -6.91 -17.13 -11.84
CA LEU A 16 -8.25 -16.53 -11.89
C LEU A 16 -8.55 -15.76 -10.61
N ALA A 17 -8.18 -16.32 -9.46
CA ALA A 17 -8.31 -15.65 -8.17
C ALA A 17 -7.38 -14.42 -8.08
N PHE A 18 -6.20 -14.47 -8.70
CA PHE A 18 -5.25 -13.36 -8.74
C PHE A 18 -5.73 -12.21 -9.64
N LEU A 19 -6.08 -12.51 -10.89
CA LEU A 19 -6.52 -11.52 -11.89
C LEU A 19 -7.92 -10.95 -11.59
N GLY A 20 -8.77 -11.76 -10.96
CA GLY A 20 -10.16 -11.44 -10.73
C GLY A 20 -11.02 -11.60 -12.00
N PHE A 21 -12.33 -11.49 -11.83
CA PHE A 21 -13.27 -11.58 -12.96
C PHE A 21 -13.07 -10.43 -13.95
N ASN A 22 -12.96 -10.73 -15.25
CA ASN A 22 -12.62 -9.76 -16.30
C ASN A 22 -11.38 -8.91 -15.97
N ASP A 23 -10.36 -9.53 -15.37
CA ASP A 23 -9.10 -8.89 -15.00
C ASP A 23 -9.27 -7.69 -14.06
N ALA A 24 -10.35 -7.65 -13.26
CA ALA A 24 -10.67 -6.52 -12.40
C ALA A 24 -9.53 -6.12 -11.45
N ASN A 25 -8.78 -7.09 -10.92
CA ASN A 25 -7.66 -6.81 -10.02
C ASN A 25 -6.46 -6.24 -10.78
N LEU A 26 -6.18 -6.76 -11.99
CA LEU A 26 -5.12 -6.24 -12.86
C LEU A 26 -5.44 -4.81 -13.31
N ASN A 27 -6.69 -4.53 -13.68
CA ASN A 27 -7.14 -3.19 -14.06
C ASN A 27 -6.95 -2.17 -12.92
N VAL A 28 -7.23 -2.55 -11.67
CA VAL A 28 -6.95 -1.69 -10.51
C VAL A 28 -5.47 -1.41 -10.39
N LEU A 29 -4.63 -2.43 -10.55
CA LEU A 29 -3.18 -2.29 -10.47
C LEU A 29 -2.66 -1.35 -11.58
N GLU A 30 -3.04 -1.58 -12.84
CA GLU A 30 -2.65 -0.76 -13.99
C GLU A 30 -3.12 0.69 -13.86
N SER A 31 -4.32 0.93 -13.31
CA SER A 31 -4.85 2.29 -13.12
C SER A 31 -4.05 3.17 -12.15
N ARG A 32 -3.18 2.58 -11.33
CA ARG A 32 -2.42 3.27 -10.27
C ARG A 32 -0.97 3.58 -10.63
N PHE A 33 -0.47 3.07 -11.76
CA PHE A 33 0.93 3.17 -12.17
C PHE A 33 1.04 3.52 -13.65
N ASP A 34 2.10 4.22 -14.05
CA ASP A 34 2.38 4.54 -15.46
C ASP A 34 3.13 3.40 -16.17
N ALA A 35 3.64 2.42 -15.42
CA ALA A 35 4.28 1.23 -15.94
C ALA A 35 3.31 0.31 -16.71
N THR A 36 3.82 -0.31 -17.76
CA THR A 36 3.11 -1.39 -18.46
C THR A 36 3.22 -2.69 -17.66
N ILE A 37 2.08 -3.28 -17.31
CA ILE A 37 1.99 -4.56 -16.61
C ILE A 37 1.34 -5.56 -17.57
N ALA A 38 1.88 -6.77 -17.67
CA ALA A 38 1.32 -7.79 -18.55
C ALA A 38 1.50 -9.18 -17.93
N VAL A 39 0.45 -9.99 -17.96
CA VAL A 39 0.52 -11.38 -17.51
C VAL A 39 0.79 -12.30 -18.71
N ARG A 40 1.83 -13.13 -18.60
CA ARG A 40 2.27 -14.08 -19.63
C ARG A 40 2.49 -15.45 -19.00
N GLY A 41 1.50 -16.32 -19.15
CA GLY A 41 1.53 -17.66 -18.57
C GLY A 41 1.52 -17.60 -17.03
N ASP A 42 2.59 -18.06 -16.41
CA ASP A 42 2.82 -18.09 -14.97
C ASP A 42 3.64 -16.89 -14.46
N ALA A 43 3.77 -15.82 -15.24
CA ALA A 43 4.58 -14.67 -14.87
C ALA A 43 3.91 -13.33 -15.17
N VAL A 44 4.16 -12.35 -14.31
CA VAL A 44 3.85 -10.94 -14.56
C VAL A 44 5.12 -10.25 -15.05
N VAL A 45 5.01 -9.52 -16.16
CA VAL A 45 6.06 -8.69 -16.72
C VAL A 45 5.70 -7.23 -16.46
N VAL A 46 6.62 -6.49 -15.84
CA VAL A 46 6.47 -5.08 -15.51
C VAL A 46 7.54 -4.30 -16.26
N ARG A 47 7.13 -3.27 -17.02
CA ARG A 47 8.02 -2.37 -17.75
C ARG A 47 7.72 -0.92 -17.36
N GLY A 48 8.70 -0.24 -16.78
CA GLY A 48 8.53 1.14 -16.30
C GLY A 48 9.81 1.70 -15.69
N GLU A 49 9.69 2.80 -14.95
CA GLU A 49 10.83 3.36 -14.22
C GLU A 49 11.30 2.40 -13.10
N PRO A 50 12.61 2.36 -12.77
CA PRO A 50 13.14 1.43 -11.77
C PRO A 50 12.48 1.51 -10.39
N ALA A 51 12.17 2.73 -9.94
CA ALA A 51 11.52 2.97 -8.65
C ALA A 51 10.08 2.41 -8.65
N GLU A 52 9.33 2.70 -9.71
CA GLU A 52 7.95 2.24 -9.87
C GLU A 52 7.87 0.72 -10.05
N ALA A 53 8.72 0.15 -10.91
CA ALA A 53 8.81 -1.29 -11.11
C ALA A 53 9.15 -2.06 -9.81
N GLY A 54 9.95 -1.45 -8.91
CA GLY A 54 10.21 -2.00 -7.58
C GLY A 54 9.01 -1.96 -6.63
N ILE A 55 8.16 -0.93 -6.72
CA ILE A 55 6.92 -0.84 -5.94
C ILE A 55 5.92 -1.87 -6.44
N ILE A 56 5.72 -1.95 -7.76
CA ILE A 56 4.79 -2.90 -8.39
C ILE A 56 5.18 -4.35 -8.05
N GLU A 57 6.48 -4.66 -8.05
CA GLU A 57 6.97 -5.98 -7.64
C GLU A 57 6.55 -6.35 -6.21
N LYS A 58 6.67 -5.40 -5.27
CA LYS A 58 6.22 -5.62 -3.88
C LYS A 58 4.70 -5.83 -3.82
N VAL A 59 3.92 -5.03 -4.54
CA VAL A 59 2.45 -5.18 -4.61
C VAL A 59 2.07 -6.57 -5.14
N ILE A 60 2.69 -7.02 -6.23
CA ILE A 60 2.41 -8.34 -6.83
C ILE A 60 2.76 -9.47 -5.86
N ASN A 61 3.86 -9.36 -5.11
CA ASN A 61 4.23 -10.35 -4.10
C ASN A 61 3.18 -10.42 -2.96
N GLU A 62 2.68 -9.29 -2.49
CA GLU A 62 1.62 -9.24 -1.48
C GLU A 62 0.28 -9.79 -2.00
N MET A 63 -0.09 -9.44 -3.24
CA MET A 63 -1.26 -10.03 -3.90
C MET A 63 -1.15 -11.56 -4.00
N THR A 64 0.04 -12.05 -4.38
CA THR A 64 0.34 -13.49 -4.46
C THR A 64 0.16 -14.16 -3.10
N TYR A 65 0.71 -13.54 -2.04
CA TYR A 65 0.57 -14.03 -0.66
C TYR A 65 -0.90 -14.08 -0.21
N MET A 66 -1.69 -13.05 -0.50
CA MET A 66 -3.11 -12.99 -0.14
C MET A 66 -3.93 -14.06 -0.85
N VAL A 67 -3.68 -14.31 -2.14
CA VAL A 67 -4.33 -15.39 -2.89
C VAL A 67 -3.98 -16.75 -2.30
N GLN A 68 -2.70 -17.00 -1.96
CA GLN A 68 -2.28 -18.25 -1.34
C GLN A 68 -2.93 -18.48 0.04
N ARG A 69 -3.08 -17.41 0.82
CA ARG A 69 -3.60 -17.48 2.19
C ARG A 69 -5.12 -17.59 2.25
N ASN A 70 -5.82 -16.78 1.47
CA ASN A 70 -7.28 -16.60 1.58
C ASN A 70 -8.05 -17.28 0.43
N GLY A 71 -7.36 -17.73 -0.63
CA GLY A 71 -7.98 -18.37 -1.80
C GLY A 71 -8.69 -17.42 -2.77
N SER A 72 -8.83 -16.14 -2.41
CA SER A 72 -9.45 -15.12 -3.26
C SER A 72 -8.86 -13.73 -3.01
N LEU A 73 -8.90 -12.88 -4.03
CA LEU A 73 -8.50 -11.47 -3.97
C LEU A 73 -9.55 -10.60 -4.65
N MET A 74 -10.05 -9.57 -3.95
CA MET A 74 -11.00 -8.61 -4.50
C MET A 74 -10.33 -7.27 -4.89
N PRO A 75 -10.95 -6.47 -5.77
CA PRO A 75 -10.41 -5.17 -6.20
C PRO A 75 -10.10 -4.20 -5.04
N ASN A 76 -10.90 -4.25 -3.97
CA ASN A 76 -10.69 -3.44 -2.76
C ASN A 76 -9.43 -3.88 -2.00
N ASP A 77 -9.16 -5.19 -1.95
CA ASP A 77 -7.94 -5.72 -1.32
C ASP A 77 -6.70 -5.26 -2.10
N VAL A 78 -6.77 -5.27 -3.44
CA VAL A 78 -5.69 -4.78 -4.30
C VAL A 78 -5.41 -3.31 -4.04
N SER A 79 -6.45 -2.48 -3.96
CA SER A 79 -6.31 -1.06 -3.61
C SER A 79 -5.67 -0.86 -2.24
N MET A 80 -6.05 -1.67 -1.25
CA MET A 80 -5.47 -1.62 0.09
C MET A 80 -4.00 -2.04 0.10
N ILE A 81 -3.63 -3.10 -0.62
CA ILE A 81 -2.24 -3.55 -0.75
C ILE A 81 -1.39 -2.46 -1.40
N ILE A 82 -1.87 -1.84 -2.50
CA ILE A 82 -1.19 -0.73 -3.15
C ILE A 82 -0.98 0.41 -2.14
N ASP A 83 -2.02 0.79 -1.41
CA ASP A 83 -1.96 1.87 -0.43
C ASP A 83 -1.01 1.54 0.74
N LEU A 84 -0.89 0.26 1.16
CA LEU A 84 0.06 -0.18 2.19
C LEU A 84 1.52 -0.16 1.71
N VAL A 85 1.77 -0.67 0.49
CA VAL A 85 3.11 -0.75 -0.07
C VAL A 85 3.62 0.64 -0.48
N THR A 86 2.75 1.47 -1.05
CA THR A 86 3.04 2.89 -1.32
C THR A 86 2.98 3.75 -0.07
N GLY A 87 2.29 3.27 0.97
CA GLY A 87 2.17 3.83 2.31
C GLY A 87 3.48 3.94 3.08
N GLY A 88 4.61 3.42 2.55
CA GLY A 88 5.95 3.89 2.94
C GLY A 88 6.16 5.40 2.72
N ARG A 89 5.27 6.08 1.97
CA ARG A 89 5.14 7.55 2.00
C ARG A 89 4.74 8.10 3.37
N ALA A 90 4.01 7.36 4.19
CA ALA A 90 3.76 7.74 5.58
C ALA A 90 5.08 7.80 6.35
N GLU A 91 5.97 6.81 6.22
CA GLU A 91 7.31 6.86 6.84
C GLU A 91 8.12 8.08 6.35
N GLN A 92 8.02 8.45 5.07
CA GLN A 92 8.61 9.68 4.53
C GLN A 92 7.92 10.97 5.04
N GLN A 93 6.60 10.96 5.29
CA GLN A 93 5.87 12.07 5.91
C GLN A 93 6.12 12.18 7.42
N LEU A 94 6.50 11.07 8.06
CA LEU A 94 6.85 10.96 9.47
C LEU A 94 8.32 11.34 9.74
N GLN A 95 9.20 11.31 8.72
CA GLN A 95 10.58 11.80 8.85
C GLN A 95 10.59 13.28 9.27
N GLY A 96 11.17 13.56 10.43
CA GLY A 96 11.25 14.90 11.02
C GLY A 96 10.02 15.32 11.83
N GLN A 97 9.01 14.47 11.97
CA GLN A 97 7.88 14.72 12.88
C GLN A 97 8.13 14.07 14.24
N ASN A 98 7.73 14.75 15.31
CA ASN A 98 7.74 14.17 16.64
C ASN A 98 6.62 13.13 16.73
N LEU A 99 6.99 11.86 16.75
CA LEU A 99 6.06 10.72 16.78
C LEU A 99 5.15 10.77 18.02
N ASP A 100 5.61 11.36 19.12
CA ASP A 100 4.83 11.53 20.35
C ASP A 100 3.68 12.55 20.21
N GLU A 101 3.62 13.33 19.12
CA GLU A 101 2.55 14.31 18.87
C GLU A 101 1.52 13.84 17.83
N ILE A 102 1.73 12.65 17.25
CA ILE A 102 0.90 12.08 16.20
C ILE A 102 -0.22 11.25 16.82
N ILE A 103 -1.45 11.56 16.43
CA ILE A 103 -2.67 10.92 16.93
C ILE A 103 -3.12 9.83 15.95
N LEU A 104 -3.08 10.12 14.64
CA LEU A 104 -3.49 9.20 13.60
C LEU A 104 -2.71 9.48 12.31
N VAL A 105 -2.29 8.42 11.63
CA VAL A 105 -1.74 8.49 10.28
C VAL A 105 -2.83 8.07 9.29
N GLY A 106 -3.36 9.03 8.54
CA GLY A 106 -4.34 8.79 7.49
C GLY A 106 -3.70 8.67 6.09
N LYS A 107 -4.49 8.22 5.11
CA LYS A 107 -4.06 7.99 3.72
C LYS A 107 -3.46 9.23 3.03
N GLU A 108 -3.98 10.42 3.33
CA GLU A 108 -3.54 11.68 2.71
C GLU A 108 -2.89 12.66 3.70
N ALA A 109 -3.12 12.48 5.00
CA ALA A 109 -2.65 13.42 6.01
C ALA A 109 -2.43 12.78 7.38
N VAL A 110 -1.46 13.34 8.11
CA VAL A 110 -1.20 13.03 9.51
C VAL A 110 -2.02 13.95 10.41
N VAL A 111 -2.79 13.37 11.33
CA VAL A 111 -3.49 14.07 12.39
C VAL A 111 -2.57 14.18 13.60
N LYS A 112 -2.26 15.42 14.00
CA LYS A 112 -1.38 15.72 15.13
C LYS A 112 -1.89 16.91 15.94
N ALA A 113 -1.49 16.97 17.20
CA ALA A 113 -1.73 18.14 18.05
C ALA A 113 -0.87 19.32 17.55
N ARG A 114 -1.51 20.45 17.23
CA ARG A 114 -0.84 21.60 16.58
C ARG A 114 -0.46 22.71 17.55
N ASN A 115 -1.28 22.93 18.57
CA ASN A 115 -1.06 23.98 19.58
C ASN A 115 -0.85 23.38 20.98
N GLU A 116 -0.29 24.15 21.90
CA GLU A 116 0.08 23.67 23.23
C GLU A 116 -1.11 23.12 24.04
N ARG A 117 -2.31 23.71 23.89
CA ARG A 117 -3.52 23.20 24.55
C ARG A 117 -3.93 21.81 24.03
N GLN A 118 -3.82 21.58 22.72
CA GLN A 118 -4.08 20.27 22.14
C GLN A 118 -3.04 19.23 22.58
N LYS A 119 -1.78 19.65 22.73
CA LYS A 119 -0.72 18.76 23.26
C LYS A 119 -0.98 18.40 24.71
N GLU A 120 -1.35 19.38 25.53
CA GLU A 120 -1.73 19.16 26.93
C GLU A 120 -2.93 18.22 27.05
N TYR A 121 -3.98 18.45 26.23
CA TYR A 121 -5.15 17.58 26.19
C TYR A 121 -4.77 16.15 25.78
N TYR A 122 -3.95 16.00 24.74
CA TYR A 122 -3.50 14.69 24.27
C TYR A 122 -2.72 13.93 25.35
N ARG A 123 -1.84 14.60 26.11
CA ARG A 123 -1.14 13.98 27.25
C ARG A 123 -2.12 13.53 28.33
N LYS A 124 -3.08 14.37 28.71
CA LYS A 124 -4.09 14.02 29.72
C LYS A 124 -4.88 12.78 29.32
N VAL A 125 -5.28 12.66 28.05
CA VAL A 125 -6.04 11.51 27.53
C VAL A 125 -5.19 10.24 27.53
N ARG A 126 -3.86 10.32 27.37
CA ARG A 126 -2.97 9.16 27.45
C ARG A 126 -2.76 8.65 28.87
N GLU A 127 -2.83 9.53 29.87
CA GLU A 127 -2.55 9.20 31.27
C GLU A 127 -3.81 8.90 32.10
N ASN A 128 -5.00 9.23 31.59
CA ASN A 128 -6.26 9.13 32.34
C ASN A 128 -7.35 8.49 31.48
N ASP A 129 -8.17 7.63 32.08
CA ASP A 129 -9.29 6.97 31.40
C ASP A 129 -10.39 7.95 30.94
N ILE A 130 -10.57 9.05 31.69
CA ILE A 130 -11.56 10.10 31.39
C ILE A 130 -10.94 11.47 31.65
N VAL A 131 -11.10 12.39 30.70
CA VAL A 131 -10.59 13.77 30.77
C VAL A 131 -11.72 14.75 30.49
N PHE A 132 -11.85 15.77 31.35
CA PHE A 132 -12.72 16.93 31.13
C PHE A 132 -11.85 18.13 30.72
N SER A 133 -12.20 18.81 29.64
CA SER A 133 -11.47 19.98 29.11
C SER A 133 -12.38 21.05 28.56
#